data_AF-A0A316MCD5-F1
#
_entry.id   AF-A0A316MCD5-F1
#
_cell.length_a   1.000
_cell.length_b   1.000
_cell.length_c   1.000
_cell.angle_alpha   90.00
_cell.angle_beta   90.00
_cell.angle_gamma   90.00
#
_symmetry.space_group_name_H-M   'P 1'
#
loop_
_entity.id
_entity.type
_entity.pdbx_description
1 polymer ?
#
loop_
_entity_poly.entity_id
_entity_poly.type
_entity_poly.pdbx_seq_one_letter_code
_entity_poly.pdbx_strand_id
1 'polypeptide(L)'
;MNLNGKMKKLQTAIVKAGLVIKVNTNQFYSADQKRMITSYTIKTPITYYSEKYAEWKTKDYEILKSCSMPEIIFCLLDIYKAVIS
;
A
#
# COMPACT_ATOMS: atom_id res chain seq x y z
N MET A 1 17.92 -7.95 10.35
CA MET A 1 17.27 -8.08 9.02
C MET A 1 16.46 -6.82 8.76
N ASN A 2 16.76 -6.04 7.70
CA ASN A 2 16.14 -4.72 7.50
C ASN A 2 14.78 -4.83 6.77
N LEU A 3 13.67 -4.76 7.53
CA LEU A 3 12.29 -4.89 7.01
C LEU A 3 11.93 -3.80 5.99
N ASN A 4 12.46 -2.58 6.16
CA ASN A 4 12.27 -1.49 5.19
C ASN A 4 12.88 -1.84 3.83
N GLY A 5 14.06 -2.48 3.84
CA GLY A 5 14.72 -2.93 2.62
C GLY A 5 13.90 -4.00 1.87
N LYS A 6 13.30 -4.95 2.61
CA LYS A 6 12.42 -5.97 2.01
C LYS A 6 11.15 -5.37 1.41
N MET A 7 10.51 -4.47 2.15
CA MET A 7 9.30 -3.78 1.69
C MET A 7 9.54 -3.02 0.38
N LYS A 8 10.63 -2.23 0.31
CA LYS A 8 11.00 -1.51 -0.93
C LYS A 8 11.29 -2.46 -2.09
N LYS A 9 12.03 -3.56 -1.85
CA LYS A 9 12.31 -4.56 -2.89
C LYS A 9 11.03 -5.18 -3.44
N LEU A 10 10.09 -5.55 -2.57
CA LEU A 10 8.78 -6.08 -2.98
C LEU A 10 7.99 -5.05 -3.77
N GLN A 11 7.91 -3.81 -3.28
CA GLN A 11 7.23 -2.73 -4.00
C GLN A 11 7.81 -2.55 -5.41
N THR A 12 9.14 -2.50 -5.55
CA THR A 12 9.79 -2.39 -6.86
C THR A 12 9.50 -3.61 -7.74
N ALA A 13 9.48 -4.82 -7.18
CA ALA A 13 9.20 -6.04 -7.94
C ALA A 13 7.76 -6.06 -8.48
N ILE A 14 6.78 -5.62 -7.70
CA ILE A 14 5.37 -5.54 -8.12
C ILE A 14 5.18 -4.47 -9.21
N VAL A 15 5.81 -3.30 -9.04
CA VAL A 15 5.79 -2.25 -10.07
C VAL A 15 6.41 -2.73 -11.38
N LYS A 16 7.50 -3.50 -11.32
CA LYS A 16 8.11 -4.13 -12.50
C LYS A 16 7.21 -5.17 -13.16
N ALA A 17 6.34 -5.83 -12.40
CA ALA A 17 5.36 -6.78 -12.91
C ALA A 17 4.13 -6.10 -13.53
N GLY A 18 4.05 -4.76 -13.52
CA GLY A 18 3.00 -3.98 -14.18
C GLY A 18 1.90 -3.45 -13.25
N LEU A 19 1.92 -3.78 -11.96
CA LEU A 19 0.95 -3.26 -10.99
C LEU A 19 1.53 -2.08 -10.21
N VAL A 20 0.92 -0.91 -10.34
CA VAL A 20 1.33 0.29 -9.60
C VAL A 20 0.83 0.23 -8.17
N ILE A 21 1.74 0.16 -7.19
CA ILE A 21 1.39 0.18 -5.77
C ILE A 21 2.10 1.31 -5.04
N LYS A 22 1.33 2.06 -4.25
CA LYS A 22 1.78 3.13 -3.38
C LYS A 22 1.75 2.65 -1.93
N VAL A 23 2.88 2.75 -1.23
CA VAL A 23 2.96 2.51 0.22
C VAL A 23 3.18 3.84 0.91
N ASN A 24 2.16 4.31 1.63
CA ASN A 24 2.22 5.54 2.41
C ASN A 24 2.49 5.24 3.87
N THR A 25 3.30 6.08 4.51
CA THR A 25 3.58 6.01 5.94
C THR A 25 3.05 7.27 6.61
N ASN A 26 2.24 7.11 7.65
CA ASN A 26 1.72 8.22 8.43
C ASN A 26 1.96 7.98 9.92
N GLN A 27 2.37 9.01 10.65
CA GLN A 27 2.58 8.93 12.08
C GLN A 27 1.47 9.67 12.82
N PHE A 28 0.97 9.09 13.90
CA PHE A 28 -0.01 9.73 14.77
C PHE A 28 0.32 9.45 16.23
N TYR A 29 -0.02 10.39 17.10
CA TYR A 29 0.16 10.18 18.54
C TYR A 29 -1.02 9.37 19.09
N SER A 30 -0.73 8.25 19.76
CA SER A 30 -1.74 7.46 20.46
C SER A 30 -1.75 7.86 21.93
N ALA A 31 -2.89 8.39 22.38
CA ALA A 31 -3.10 8.74 23.78
C ALA A 31 -3.07 7.48 24.67
N ASP A 32 -3.67 6.37 24.21
CA ASP A 32 -3.72 5.10 24.94
C ASP A 32 -2.34 4.48 25.16
N GLN A 33 -1.48 4.51 24.14
CA GLN A 33 -0.11 3.95 24.22
C GLN A 33 0.94 4.98 24.65
N LYS A 34 0.54 6.25 24.84
CA LYS A 34 1.40 7.40 25.17
C LYS A 34 2.66 7.49 24.29
N ARG A 35 2.50 7.19 23.00
CA ARG A 35 3.62 7.19 22.03
C ARG A 35 3.15 7.53 20.63
N MET A 36 4.10 7.97 19.80
CA MET A 36 3.91 8.10 18.37
C MET A 36 3.88 6.72 17.72
N ILE A 37 2.83 6.42 16.96
CA ILE A 37 2.65 5.18 16.22
C ILE A 37 2.79 5.47 14.73
N THR A 38 3.54 4.62 14.03
CA THR A 38 3.60 4.63 12.57
C THR A 38 2.53 3.71 12.01
N SER A 39 1.64 4.26 11.21
CA SER A 39 0.71 3.53 10.34
C SER A 39 1.24 3.47 8.91
N TYR A 40 0.92 2.38 8.25
CA TYR A 40 1.25 2.09 6.88
C TYR A 40 -0.05 1.88 6.10
N THR A 41 -0.11 2.40 4.88
CA THR A 41 -1.26 2.24 4.00
C THR A 41 -0.80 1.84 2.62
N ILE A 42 -1.31 0.73 2.12
CA ILE A 42 -1.12 0.25 0.75
C ILE A 42 -2.28 0.75 -0.10
N LYS A 43 -1.97 1.43 -1.21
CA LYS A 43 -2.96 1.92 -2.17
C LYS A 43 -2.59 1.53 -3.58
N THR A 44 -3.61 1.32 -4.42
CA THR A 44 -3.46 1.09 -5.85
C THR A 44 -4.29 2.13 -6.62
N PRO A 45 -3.76 2.77 -7.66
CA PRO A 45 -4.55 3.62 -8.52
C PRO A 45 -5.49 2.73 -9.34
N ILE A 46 -6.79 3.03 -9.29
CA ILE A 46 -7.80 2.43 -10.15
C ILE A 46 -8.38 3.51 -11.05
N THR A 47 -8.63 3.16 -12.31
CA THR A 47 -9.37 4.02 -13.23
C THR A 47 -10.85 3.67 -13.11
N TYR A 48 -11.68 4.68 -12.89
CA TYR A 48 -13.13 4.54 -12.83
C TYR A 48 -13.78 5.55 -13.75
N TYR A 49 -14.90 5.16 -14.35
CA TYR A 49 -15.69 6.08 -15.14
C TYR A 49 -16.57 6.92 -14.21
N SER A 50 -16.47 8.24 -14.31
CA SER A 50 -17.27 9.15 -13.50
C SER A 50 -18.46 9.64 -14.32
N GLU A 51 -19.65 9.06 -14.07
CA GLU A 51 -20.89 9.44 -14.75
C GLU A 51 -21.20 10.94 -14.62
N LYS A 52 -20.90 11.53 -13.45
CA LYS A 52 -21.10 12.96 -13.17
C LYS A 52 -20.32 13.89 -14.10
N TYR A 53 -19.15 13.47 -14.57
CA TYR A 53 -18.27 14.29 -15.41
C TYR A 53 -18.09 13.70 -16.82
N ALA A 54 -18.72 12.56 -17.11
CA ALA A 54 -18.57 11.79 -18.36
C ALA A 54 -17.09 11.52 -18.75
N GLU A 55 -16.23 11.34 -17.75
CA GLU A 55 -14.77 11.22 -17.93
C GLU A 55 -14.19 10.05 -17.11
N TRP A 56 -13.13 9.45 -17.65
CA TRP A 56 -12.31 8.48 -16.91
C TRP A 56 -11.42 9.21 -15.91
N LYS A 57 -11.58 8.89 -14.62
CA LYS A 57 -10.80 9.46 -13.54
C LYS A 57 -9.97 8.37 -12.85
N THR A 58 -8.84 8.78 -12.28
CA THR A 58 -8.00 7.89 -11.47
C THR A 58 -8.24 8.19 -10.00
N LYS A 59 -8.46 7.15 -9.19
CA LYS A 59 -8.57 7.26 -7.73
C LYS A 59 -7.63 6.25 -7.08
N ASP A 60 -6.97 6.67 -6.01
CA ASP A 60 -6.20 5.75 -5.18
C ASP A 60 -7.16 4.96 -4.29
N TYR A 61 -7.26 3.65 -4.54
CA TYR A 61 -8.01 2.71 -3.73
C TYR A 61 -7.12 2.16 -2.61
N GLU A 62 -7.63 2.14 -1.37
CA GLU A 62 -6.92 1.61 -0.21
C GLU A 62 -7.11 0.09 -0.11
N ILE A 63 -6.02 -0.66 -0.19
CA ILE A 63 -6.03 -2.13 -0.08
C ILE A 63 -5.94 -2.53 1.39
N LEU A 64 -4.99 -1.95 2.12
CA LEU A 64 -4.73 -2.29 3.51
C LEU A 64 -4.18 -1.09 4.25
N LYS A 65 -4.64 -0.88 5.49
CA LYS A 65 -4.05 0.05 6.44
C LYS A 65 -3.78 -0.68 7.76
N SER A 66 -2.53 -0.68 8.18
CA SER A 66 -2.12 -1.31 9.44
C SER A 66 -0.98 -0.55 10.11
N CYS A 67 -0.88 -0.66 11.44
CA CYS A 67 0.27 -0.18 12.22
C CYS A 67 1.37 -1.25 12.34
N SER A 68 1.15 -2.45 11.78
CA SER A 68 2.09 -3.57 11.82
C SER A 68 2.86 -3.67 10.50
N MET A 69 4.16 -3.44 10.55
CA MET A 69 5.02 -3.55 9.38
C MET A 69 5.09 -4.98 8.77
N PRO A 70 5.12 -6.07 9.56
CA PRO A 70 5.05 -7.43 9.01
C PRO A 70 3.79 -7.68 8.19
N GLU A 71 2.61 -7.23 8.63
CA GLU A 71 1.36 -7.42 7.89
C GLU A 71 1.39 -6.78 6.51
N ILE A 72 1.97 -5.57 6.41
CA ILE A 72 2.16 -4.87 5.14
C ILE A 72 3.07 -5.67 4.20
N ILE A 73 4.16 -6.24 4.74
CA ILE A 73 5.10 -7.05 3.94
C ILE A 73 4.43 -8.33 3.45
N PHE A 74 3.65 -9.02 4.29
CA PHE A 74 2.91 -10.21 3.87
C PHE A 74 1.85 -9.87 2.82
N CYS A 75 1.11 -8.78 2.99
CA CYS A 75 0.15 -8.33 1.98
C CYS A 75 0.83 -8.03 0.63
N LEU A 76 1.96 -7.30 0.63
CA LEU A 76 2.73 -7.07 -0.60
C LEU A 76 3.23 -8.36 -1.24
N LEU A 77 3.62 -9.35 -0.42
CA LEU A 77 4.08 -10.66 -0.91
C LEU A 77 2.94 -11.46 -1.54
N ASP A 78 1.74 -11.43 -0.96
CA ASP A 78 0.56 -12.09 -1.53
C ASP A 78 0.13 -11.43 -2.83
N ILE A 79 0.16 -10.09 -2.91
CA ILE A 79 -0.09 -9.36 -4.16
C ILE A 79 0.95 -9.73 -5.21
N TYR A 80 2.24 -9.77 -4.84
CA TYR A 80 3.31 -10.14 -5.77
C TYR A 80 3.11 -11.55 -6.34
N LYS A 81 2.73 -12.52 -5.51
CA LYS A 81 2.40 -13.88 -5.96
C LYS A 81 1.19 -13.89 -6.89
N ALA A 82 0.15 -13.12 -6.59
CA ALA A 82 -1.06 -13.05 -7.41
C ALA A 82 -0.83 -12.38 -8.77
N VAL A 83 0.14 -11.48 -8.89
CA VAL A 83 0.47 -10.79 -10.16
C VAL A 83 1.36 -11.64 -11.06
N ILE A 84 2.16 -12.54 -10.49
CA ILE A 84 3.12 -13.38 -11.24
C ILE A 84 2.56 -14.77 -11.58
N SER A 85 1.58 -15.24 -10.81
CA SER A 85 0.85 -16.48 -11.09
C SER A 85 -0.05 -16.35 -12.32
#